data_AF-A0A444R219-F1
#
_entry.id   AF-A0A444R219-F1
#
_cell.length_a   1.000
_cell.length_b   1.000
_cell.length_c   1.000
_cell.angle_alpha   90.00
_cell.angle_beta   90.00
_cell.angle_gamma   90.00
#
_symmetry.space_group_name_H-M   'P 1'
#
loop_
_entity.id
_entity.type
_entity.pdbx_description
1 polymer ?
#
loop_
_entity_poly.entity_id
_entity_poly.type
_entity_poly.pdbx_seq_one_letter_code
_entity_poly.pdbx_strand_id
1 'polypeptide(L)'
;YGLNPWTKEIYAFPDKQNGIVPVVGVDGWSRIINENQQFDGMDFEQDNESCTCRIYRKDRNHPICVTEWMDECRREPFKTREGREITGPWQSHPKRMLRHKAMIQCARLAFGFAGIYDKDEAERIVENTAYTAERQPERDITPVNDETMQEINTLLIALDKTWDDDLLPLCSQIFRRDIRASSELTQAEAVKALGFLKQKATEQKVAA
;
A
#
# COMPACT_ATOMS: atom_id res chain seq x y z
N TYR A 1 19.25 0.17 13.41
CA TYR A 1 19.92 -1.11 13.09
C TYR A 1 21.28 -0.97 12.40
N GLY A 2 21.73 0.22 11.96
CA GLY A 2 23.04 0.36 11.30
C GLY A 2 23.18 -0.40 9.98
N LEU A 3 22.06 -0.74 9.33
CA LEU A 3 22.03 -1.52 8.08
C LEU A 3 22.57 -0.69 6.92
N ASN A 4 23.42 -1.31 6.10
CA ASN A 4 24.07 -0.63 4.99
C ASN A 4 23.34 -0.89 3.66
N PRO A 5 22.79 0.15 3.00
CA PRO A 5 22.10 -0.02 1.73
C PRO A 5 23.04 -0.38 0.58
N TRP A 6 24.33 -0.05 0.66
CA TRP A 6 25.33 -0.33 -0.37
C TRP A 6 25.73 -1.80 -0.44
N THR A 7 25.66 -2.51 0.69
CA THR A 7 25.87 -3.97 0.77
C THR A 7 24.56 -4.75 0.59
N LYS A 8 23.47 -4.08 0.21
CA LYS A 8 22.12 -4.65 0.03
C LYS A 8 21.55 -5.29 1.29
N GLU A 9 21.98 -4.85 2.47
CA GLU A 9 21.40 -5.31 3.74
C GLU A 9 19.98 -4.77 3.94
N ILE A 10 19.72 -3.57 3.43
CA ILE A 10 18.41 -2.93 3.43
C ILE A 10 18.15 -2.25 2.08
N TYR A 11 16.92 -2.36 1.57
CA TYR A 11 16.49 -1.66 0.36
C TYR A 11 15.01 -1.26 0.45
N ALA A 12 14.65 -0.22 -0.30
CA ALA A 12 13.28 0.27 -0.40
C ALA A 12 12.47 -0.59 -1.36
N PHE A 13 11.35 -1.14 -0.90
CA PHE A 13 10.36 -1.77 -1.75
C PHE A 13 9.17 -0.82 -1.93
N PRO A 14 8.85 -0.40 -3.17
CA PRO A 14 7.79 0.57 -3.40
C PRO A 14 6.42 -0.07 -3.13
N ASP A 15 5.59 0.63 -2.38
CA ASP A 15 4.17 0.31 -2.23
C ASP A 15 3.36 0.95 -3.37
N LYS A 16 2.16 0.40 -3.66
CA LYS A 16 1.25 0.90 -4.69
C LYS A 16 0.74 2.31 -4.42
N GLN A 17 0.75 2.76 -3.16
CA GLN A 17 0.34 4.11 -2.75
C GLN A 17 1.51 5.09 -2.64
N ASN A 18 2.60 4.87 -3.40
CA ASN A 18 3.79 5.73 -3.38
C ASN A 18 4.53 5.76 -2.01
N GLY A 19 4.21 4.82 -1.11
CA GLY A 19 4.91 4.56 0.14
C GLY A 19 6.15 3.68 -0.06
N ILE A 20 6.99 3.58 0.96
CA ILE A 20 8.20 2.74 0.96
C ILE A 20 8.12 1.74 2.10
N VAL A 21 8.21 0.44 1.77
CA VAL A 21 8.38 -0.64 2.74
C VAL A 21 9.87 -0.96 2.86
N PRO A 22 10.50 -0.77 4.04
CA PRO A 22 11.91 -1.08 4.23
C PRO A 22 12.13 -2.59 4.31
N VAL A 23 12.80 -3.16 3.31
CA VAL A 23 13.10 -4.58 3.24
C VAL A 23 14.54 -4.85 3.66
N VAL A 24 14.71 -5.80 4.58
CA VAL A 24 16.00 -6.26 5.06
C VAL A 24 16.29 -7.65 4.50
N GLY A 25 17.44 -7.78 3.85
CA GLY A 25 17.91 -9.06 3.31
C GLY A 25 18.33 -10.03 4.42
N VAL A 26 18.48 -11.31 4.07
CA VAL A 26 18.90 -12.36 5.03
C VAL A 26 20.24 -12.01 5.70
N ASP A 27 21.18 -11.45 4.94
CA ASP A 27 22.47 -11.01 5.48
C ASP A 27 22.33 -9.84 6.46
N GLY A 28 21.40 -8.91 6.16
CA GLY A 28 21.06 -7.81 7.07
C GLY A 28 20.47 -8.32 8.39
N TRP A 29 19.55 -9.29 8.31
CA TRP A 29 19.00 -9.98 9.49
C TRP A 29 20.08 -10.72 10.29
N SER A 30 20.94 -11.48 9.61
CA SER A 30 22.07 -12.17 10.24
C SER A 30 22.98 -11.19 10.97
N ARG A 31 23.33 -10.06 10.35
CA ARG A 31 24.19 -9.03 10.94
C ARG A 31 23.57 -8.46 12.23
N ILE A 32 22.32 -8.02 12.19
CA ILE A 32 21.68 -7.39 13.37
C ILE A 32 21.44 -8.37 14.51
N ILE A 33 21.27 -9.66 14.21
CA ILE A 33 21.21 -10.72 15.23
C ILE A 33 22.58 -10.90 15.88
N ASN A 34 23.63 -11.08 15.08
CA ASN A 34 24.99 -11.33 15.57
C ASN A 34 25.59 -10.12 16.33
N GLU A 35 25.22 -8.89 15.96
CA GLU A 35 25.66 -7.68 16.67
C GLU A 35 24.90 -7.44 17.98
N ASN A 36 23.81 -8.16 18.23
CA ASN A 36 23.07 -8.00 19.47
C ASN A 36 23.88 -8.56 20.64
N GLN A 37 24.21 -7.73 21.63
CA GLN A 37 25.04 -8.11 22.77
C GLN A 37 24.46 -9.28 23.57
N GLN A 38 23.13 -9.42 23.58
CA GLN A 38 22.43 -10.49 24.30
C GLN A 38 22.30 -11.79 23.51
N PHE A 39 22.69 -11.83 22.23
CA PHE A 39 22.67 -13.06 21.45
C PHE A 39 23.69 -14.07 21.99
N ASP A 40 23.23 -15.29 22.22
CA ASP A 40 24.03 -16.40 22.77
C ASP A 40 24.02 -17.65 21.88
N GLY A 41 23.58 -17.50 20.63
CA GLY A 41 23.49 -18.60 19.66
C GLY A 41 22.06 -18.88 19.20
N MET A 42 21.97 -19.69 18.15
CA MET A 42 20.72 -20.15 17.59
C MET A 42 20.83 -21.57 17.06
N ASP A 43 19.74 -22.32 17.15
CA ASP A 43 19.61 -23.66 16.57
C ASP A 43 18.41 -23.72 15.62
N PHE A 44 18.47 -24.67 14.69
CA PHE A 44 17.36 -24.99 13.81
C PHE A 44 17.03 -26.47 13.88
N GLU A 45 15.75 -26.77 14.03
CA GLU A 45 15.19 -28.09 13.84
C GLU A 45 14.29 -28.01 12.60
N GLN A 46 14.63 -28.75 11.55
CA GLN A 46 13.96 -28.65 10.26
C GLN A 46 13.66 -30.02 9.67
N ASP A 47 12.45 -30.17 9.17
CA ASP A 47 12.00 -31.31 8.38
C ASP A 47 11.49 -30.85 7.00
N ASN A 48 10.60 -31.62 6.37
CA ASN A 48 10.03 -31.30 5.06
C ASN A 48 8.88 -30.28 5.14
N GLU A 49 8.20 -30.20 6.27
CA GLU A 49 6.94 -29.49 6.49
C GLU A 49 7.14 -28.25 7.36
N SER A 50 8.14 -28.24 8.23
CA SER A 50 8.32 -27.20 9.23
C SER A 50 9.79 -26.84 9.46
N CYS A 51 10.01 -25.65 10.02
CA CYS A 51 11.29 -25.27 10.59
C CYS A 51 11.07 -24.52 11.91
N THR A 52 11.66 -25.04 12.97
CA THR A 52 11.72 -24.39 14.28
C THR A 52 13.07 -23.72 14.47
N CYS A 53 13.08 -22.42 14.68
CA CYS A 53 14.25 -21.66 15.10
C CYS A 53 14.22 -21.42 16.60
N ARG A 54 15.32 -21.69 17.29
CA ARG A 54 15.52 -21.42 18.72
C ARG A 54 16.64 -20.41 18.88
N ILE A 55 16.36 -19.28 19.52
CA ILE A 55 17.37 -18.26 19.84
C ILE A 55 17.60 -18.25 21.34
N TYR A 56 18.87 -18.36 21.72
CA TYR A 56 19.33 -18.26 23.10
C TYR A 56 19.79 -16.84 23.38
N ARG A 57 19.47 -16.37 24.58
CA ARG A 57 19.88 -15.06 25.05
C ARG A 57 20.61 -15.21 26.38
N LYS A 58 21.68 -14.43 26.54
CA LYS A 58 22.51 -14.45 27.76
C LYS A 58 21.74 -14.05 29.01
N ASP A 59 20.69 -13.23 28.84
CA ASP A 59 19.87 -12.70 29.93
C ASP A 59 18.60 -13.52 30.21
N ARG A 60 18.46 -14.73 29.65
CA ARG A 60 17.29 -15.59 29.84
C ARG A 60 17.67 -17.06 30.05
N ASN A 61 16.91 -17.75 30.90
CA ASN A 61 17.10 -19.19 31.16
C ASN A 61 16.38 -20.09 30.14
N HIS A 62 15.44 -19.53 29.36
CA HIS A 62 14.69 -20.27 28.36
C HIS A 62 14.85 -19.61 26.98
N PRO A 63 15.06 -20.40 25.92
CA PRO A 63 15.16 -19.87 24.57
C PRO A 63 13.82 -19.32 24.09
N ILE A 64 13.88 -18.41 23.12
CA ILE A 64 12.73 -18.05 22.31
C ILE A 64 12.66 -19.04 21.15
N CYS A 65 11.50 -19.63 20.92
CA CYS A 65 11.30 -20.64 19.90
C CYS A 65 10.15 -20.21 18.98
N VAL A 66 10.36 -20.27 17.68
CA VAL A 66 9.32 -20.03 16.66
C VAL A 66 9.38 -21.13 15.62
N THR A 67 8.20 -21.66 15.28
CA THR A 67 8.02 -22.68 14.24
C THR A 67 7.25 -22.06 13.09
N GLU A 68 7.80 -22.18 11.89
CA GLU A 68 7.15 -21.79 10.63
C GLU A 68 6.83 -23.04 9.81
N TRP A 69 5.69 -22.99 9.12
CA TRP A 69 5.19 -24.11 8.31
C TRP A 69 5.32 -23.82 6.81
N MET A 70 5.72 -24.85 6.06
CA MET A 70 6.00 -24.77 4.62
C MET A 70 4.77 -24.38 3.82
N ASP A 71 3.62 -24.96 4.14
CA ASP A 71 2.34 -24.71 3.47
C ASP A 71 1.86 -23.26 3.66
N GLU A 72 2.12 -22.65 4.82
CA GLU A 72 1.78 -21.24 5.09
C GLU A 72 2.78 -20.24 4.50
N CYS A 73 4.07 -20.58 4.54
CA CYS A 73 5.14 -19.65 4.12
C CYS A 73 5.43 -19.70 2.62
N ARG A 74 5.31 -20.87 1.99
CA ARG A 74 5.74 -21.06 0.61
C ARG A 74 4.93 -20.17 -0.32
N ARG A 75 5.64 -19.45 -1.20
CA ARG A 75 5.02 -18.67 -2.27
C ARG A 75 5.02 -19.45 -3.56
N GLU A 76 3.87 -19.51 -4.22
CA GLU A 76 3.76 -20.04 -5.57
C GLU A 76 4.38 -19.09 -6.61
N PRO A 77 4.75 -19.58 -7.81
CA PRO A 77 5.21 -18.73 -8.90
C PRO A 77 4.18 -17.66 -9.22
N PHE A 78 4.65 -16.42 -9.45
CA PHE A 78 3.75 -15.33 -9.82
C PHE A 78 3.76 -15.12 -11.33
N LYS A 79 2.62 -14.73 -11.89
CA LYS A 79 2.48 -14.39 -13.31
C LYS A 79 2.57 -12.89 -13.50
N THR A 80 3.36 -12.45 -14.48
CA THR A 80 3.37 -11.05 -14.89
C THR A 80 2.05 -10.69 -15.57
N ARG A 81 1.82 -9.38 -15.76
CA ARG A 81 0.67 -8.86 -16.52
C ARG A 81 0.61 -9.41 -17.96
N GLU A 82 1.76 -9.81 -18.50
CA GLU A 82 1.91 -10.39 -19.84
C GLU A 82 1.72 -11.92 -19.85
N GLY A 83 1.36 -12.52 -18.71
CA GLY A 83 1.13 -13.96 -18.58
C GLY A 83 2.41 -14.79 -18.43
N ARG A 84 3.58 -14.17 -18.35
CA ARG A 84 4.85 -14.88 -18.13
C ARG A 84 4.95 -15.33 -16.67
N GLU A 85 5.16 -16.61 -16.44
CA GLU A 85 5.43 -17.15 -15.11
C GLU A 85 6.87 -16.83 -14.68
N ILE A 86 7.02 -16.25 -13.49
CA ILE A 86 8.31 -16.00 -12.87
C ILE A 86 8.48 -16.94 -11.69
N THR A 87 9.48 -17.81 -11.84
CA THR A 87 9.90 -18.79 -10.83
C THR A 87 10.82 -18.11 -9.80
N GLY A 88 10.47 -18.18 -8.53
CA GLY A 88 11.19 -17.53 -7.43
C GLY A 88 12.13 -18.46 -6.64
N PRO A 89 12.80 -17.93 -5.61
CA PRO A 89 13.66 -18.71 -4.71
C PRO A 89 12.92 -19.87 -4.02
N TRP A 90 11.62 -19.71 -3.75
CA TRP A 90 10.77 -20.74 -3.15
C TRP A 90 10.64 -22.00 -4.01
N GLN A 91 10.80 -21.91 -5.33
CA GLN A 91 10.72 -23.07 -6.22
C GLN A 91 12.04 -23.84 -6.30
N SER A 92 13.17 -23.16 -6.11
CA SER A 92 14.49 -23.80 -6.19
C SER A 92 15.02 -24.26 -4.82
N HIS A 93 14.73 -23.51 -3.75
CA HIS A 93 15.27 -23.75 -2.42
C HIS A 93 14.22 -23.56 -1.30
N PRO A 94 13.06 -24.26 -1.35
CA PRO A 94 11.95 -24.05 -0.41
C PRO A 94 12.36 -24.21 1.06
N LYS A 95 13.12 -25.25 1.39
CA LYS A 95 13.58 -25.51 2.76
C LYS A 95 14.51 -24.42 3.29
N ARG A 96 15.39 -23.88 2.42
CA ARG A 96 16.27 -22.76 2.80
C ARG A 96 15.46 -21.50 3.09
N MET A 97 14.48 -21.21 2.23
CA MET A 97 13.58 -20.07 2.42
C MET A 97 12.78 -20.19 3.72
N LEU A 98 12.23 -21.37 4.01
CA LEU A 98 11.52 -21.62 5.27
C LEU A 98 12.41 -21.42 6.50
N ARG A 99 13.68 -21.87 6.43
CA ARG A 99 14.64 -21.63 7.53
C ARG A 99 14.91 -20.15 7.76
N HIS A 100 15.02 -19.35 6.69
CA HIS A 100 15.17 -17.91 6.82
C HIS A 100 13.94 -17.26 7.47
N LYS A 101 12.73 -17.73 7.13
CA LYS A 101 11.49 -17.27 7.75
C LYS A 101 11.47 -17.52 9.26
N ALA A 102 11.77 -18.76 9.67
CA ALA A 102 11.82 -19.12 11.08
C ALA A 102 12.86 -18.29 11.84
N MET A 103 14.05 -18.08 11.24
CA MET A 103 15.10 -17.23 11.81
C MET A 103 14.61 -15.79 12.05
N ILE A 104 13.99 -15.18 11.04
CA ILE A 104 13.54 -13.78 11.09
C ILE A 104 12.44 -13.60 12.13
N GLN A 105 11.42 -14.46 12.13
CA GLN A 105 10.32 -14.38 13.09
C GLN A 105 10.77 -14.63 14.53
N CYS A 106 11.66 -15.62 14.73
CA CYS A 106 12.27 -15.85 16.04
C CYS A 106 13.09 -14.65 16.51
N ALA A 107 13.89 -14.05 15.63
CA ALA A 107 14.70 -12.87 15.95
C ALA A 107 13.86 -11.65 16.32
N ARG A 108 12.71 -11.45 15.67
CA ARG A 108 11.76 -10.38 16.04
C ARG A 108 11.29 -10.52 17.47
N LEU A 109 10.88 -11.72 17.87
CA LEU A 109 10.41 -11.98 19.24
C LEU A 109 11.57 -11.95 20.25
N ALA A 110 12.73 -12.47 19.86
CA ALA A 110 13.90 -12.52 20.72
C ALA A 110 14.47 -11.13 21.02
N PHE A 111 14.51 -10.21 20.05
CA PHE A 111 15.20 -8.92 20.19
C PHE A 111 14.31 -7.69 20.04
N GLY A 112 13.01 -7.87 19.78
CA GLY A 112 12.07 -6.76 19.61
C GLY A 112 12.26 -5.98 18.31
N PHE A 113 12.78 -6.62 17.26
CA PHE A 113 12.96 -5.96 15.97
C PHE A 113 11.60 -5.63 15.32
N ALA A 114 11.32 -4.34 15.15
CA ALA A 114 10.10 -3.80 14.56
C ALA A 114 10.40 -2.84 13.40
N GLY A 115 9.42 -2.65 12.51
CA GLY A 115 9.47 -1.65 11.43
C GLY A 115 10.41 -2.00 10.25
N ILE A 116 10.96 -3.21 10.22
CA ILE A 116 11.70 -3.78 9.10
C ILE A 116 11.02 -5.05 8.66
N TYR A 117 11.06 -5.37 7.37
CA TYR A 117 10.34 -6.49 6.76
C TYR A 117 11.29 -7.36 5.96
N ASP A 118 10.99 -8.65 5.82
CA ASP A 118 11.63 -9.44 4.76
C ASP A 118 10.88 -9.24 3.43
N LYS A 119 11.49 -9.70 2.34
CA LYS A 119 10.96 -9.48 0.99
C LYS A 119 9.55 -10.05 0.81
N ASP A 120 9.29 -11.26 1.28
CA ASP A 120 7.99 -11.91 1.06
C ASP A 120 6.91 -11.22 1.91
N GLU A 121 7.26 -10.72 3.09
CA GLU A 121 6.35 -9.95 3.94
C GLU A 121 5.99 -8.60 3.31
N ALA A 122 6.98 -7.90 2.75
CA ALA A 122 6.75 -6.67 2.00
C ALA A 122 5.86 -6.90 0.77
N GLU A 123 6.08 -7.99 0.02
CA GLU A 123 5.22 -8.37 -1.09
C GLU A 123 3.78 -8.65 -0.64
N ARG A 124 3.57 -9.35 0.49
CA ARG A 124 2.22 -9.55 1.06
C ARG A 124 1.55 -8.26 1.50
N ILE A 125 2.31 -7.33 2.10
CA ILE A 125 1.80 -6.02 2.47
C ILE A 125 1.28 -5.32 1.21
N VAL A 126 2.08 -5.25 0.16
CA VAL A 126 1.69 -4.61 -1.11
C VAL A 126 0.50 -5.31 -1.80
N GLU A 127 0.41 -6.64 -1.73
CA GLU A 127 -0.74 -7.40 -2.22
C GLU A 127 -2.02 -7.07 -1.43
N ASN A 128 -1.93 -7.01 -0.11
CA ASN A 128 -3.06 -6.67 0.76
C ASN A 128 -3.47 -5.20 0.63
N THR A 129 -2.52 -4.25 0.50
CA THR A 129 -2.83 -2.84 0.24
C THR A 129 -3.61 -2.68 -1.07
N ALA A 130 -3.30 -3.51 -2.07
CA ALA A 130 -4.06 -3.55 -3.33
C ALA A 130 -5.51 -4.00 -3.14
N TYR A 131 -5.75 -5.00 -2.29
CA TYR A 131 -7.09 -5.46 -1.95
C TYR A 131 -7.88 -4.41 -1.16
N THR A 132 -7.22 -3.64 -0.28
CA THR A 132 -7.87 -2.53 0.42
C THR A 132 -8.11 -1.31 -0.47
N ALA A 133 -7.34 -1.12 -1.56
CA ALA A 133 -7.55 -0.05 -2.52
C ALA A 133 -8.81 -0.22 -3.40
N GLU A 134 -9.48 -1.37 -3.33
CA GLU A 134 -10.83 -1.55 -3.87
C GLU A 134 -11.92 -0.96 -2.94
N ARG A 135 -11.57 -0.46 -1.75
CA ARG A 135 -12.45 0.44 -0.99
C ARG A 135 -12.23 1.86 -1.50
N GLN A 136 -13.24 2.34 -2.22
CA GLN A 136 -13.50 3.70 -2.74
C GLN A 136 -12.27 4.64 -2.81
N PRO A 137 -11.91 5.14 -4.01
CA PRO A 137 -10.81 6.12 -4.14
C PRO A 137 -11.05 7.26 -3.15
N GLU A 138 -9.98 7.65 -2.44
CA GLU A 138 -10.00 8.85 -1.58
C GLU A 138 -10.67 9.97 -2.36
N ARG A 139 -11.78 10.49 -1.81
CA ARG A 139 -12.52 11.56 -2.46
C ARG A 139 -11.67 12.83 -2.33
N ASP A 140 -11.24 13.38 -3.46
CA ASP A 140 -10.63 14.70 -3.51
C ASP A 140 -11.59 15.72 -2.90
N ILE A 141 -11.20 16.33 -1.78
CA ILE A 141 -11.99 17.30 -1.01
C ILE A 141 -11.54 18.74 -1.26
N THR A 142 -10.66 18.98 -2.24
CA THR A 142 -10.15 20.32 -2.54
C THR A 142 -11.34 21.25 -2.84
N PRO A 143 -11.54 22.33 -2.06
CA PRO A 143 -12.67 23.22 -2.27
C PRO A 143 -12.56 23.91 -3.63
N VAL A 144 -13.71 24.24 -4.21
CA VAL A 144 -13.75 25.04 -5.43
C VAL A 144 -13.07 26.40 -5.23
N ASN A 145 -12.26 26.82 -6.20
CA ASN A 145 -11.60 28.13 -6.18
C ASN A 145 -12.53 29.25 -6.69
N ASP A 146 -12.22 30.49 -6.30
CA ASP A 146 -13.07 31.65 -6.60
C ASP A 146 -13.21 31.92 -8.10
N GLU A 147 -12.17 31.64 -8.88
CA GLU A 147 -12.16 31.84 -10.35
C GLU A 147 -13.18 30.91 -11.03
N THR A 148 -13.17 29.62 -10.67
CA THR A 148 -14.12 28.63 -11.21
C THR A 148 -15.55 28.95 -10.77
N MET A 149 -15.73 29.37 -9.52
CA MET A 149 -17.04 29.81 -9.01
C MET A 149 -17.58 31.00 -9.79
N GLN A 150 -16.74 31.98 -10.09
CA GLN A 150 -17.13 33.17 -10.84
C GLN A 150 -17.49 32.84 -12.29
N GLU A 151 -16.76 31.93 -12.95
CA GLU A 151 -17.11 31.46 -14.29
C GLU A 151 -18.47 30.74 -14.31
N ILE A 152 -18.74 29.87 -13.34
CA ILE A 152 -20.02 29.16 -13.24
C ILE A 152 -21.17 30.17 -13.07
N ASN A 153 -21.02 31.13 -12.15
CA ASN A 153 -22.02 32.18 -11.93
C ASN A 153 -22.31 32.97 -13.21
N THR A 154 -21.27 33.32 -13.96
CA THR A 154 -21.40 34.08 -15.22
C THR A 154 -22.21 33.30 -16.26
N LEU A 155 -21.95 31.99 -16.39
CA LEU A 155 -22.70 31.15 -17.34
C LEU A 155 -24.13 30.87 -16.90
N LEU A 156 -24.38 30.71 -15.60
CA LEU A 156 -25.74 30.54 -15.09
C LEU A 156 -26.61 31.76 -15.41
N ILE A 157 -26.08 32.97 -15.21
CA ILE A 157 -26.76 34.21 -15.59
C ILE A 157 -27.01 34.25 -17.10
N ALA A 158 -26.01 33.93 -17.92
CA ALA A 158 -26.14 33.95 -19.38
C ALA A 158 -27.16 32.93 -19.92
N LEU A 159 -27.41 31.84 -19.19
CA LEU A 159 -28.33 30.77 -19.56
C LEU A 159 -29.72 30.91 -18.93
N ASP A 160 -29.96 31.95 -18.13
CA ASP A 160 -31.17 32.13 -17.31
C ASP A 160 -31.42 30.92 -16.40
N LYS A 161 -30.39 30.55 -15.63
CA LYS A 161 -30.35 29.38 -14.74
C LYS A 161 -29.89 29.75 -13.34
N THR A 162 -30.33 28.99 -12.34
CA THR A 162 -29.96 29.22 -10.93
C THR A 162 -29.21 28.04 -10.33
N TRP A 163 -28.54 28.28 -9.19
CA TRP A 163 -27.90 27.21 -8.43
C TRP A 163 -28.93 26.25 -7.86
N ASP A 164 -29.94 26.78 -7.19
CA ASP A 164 -30.88 25.97 -6.40
C ASP A 164 -31.85 25.16 -7.27
N ASP A 165 -32.33 25.74 -8.38
CA ASP A 165 -33.35 25.08 -9.21
C ASP A 165 -32.75 24.19 -10.30
N ASP A 166 -31.54 24.50 -10.78
CA ASP A 166 -30.95 23.81 -11.94
C ASP A 166 -29.63 23.09 -11.60
N LEU A 167 -28.62 23.82 -11.11
CA LEU A 167 -27.26 23.29 -11.08
C LEU A 167 -26.99 22.34 -9.91
N LEU A 168 -27.44 22.65 -8.69
CA LEU A 168 -27.27 21.81 -7.50
C LEU A 168 -28.03 20.48 -7.60
N PRO A 169 -29.29 20.44 -8.09
CA PRO A 169 -29.98 19.17 -8.36
C PRO A 169 -29.23 18.30 -9.38
N LEU A 170 -28.75 18.90 -10.47
CA LEU A 170 -27.98 18.20 -11.49
C LEU A 170 -26.66 17.65 -10.93
N CYS A 171 -25.91 18.45 -10.17
CA CYS A 171 -24.68 18.02 -9.52
C CYS A 171 -24.95 16.89 -8.54
N SER A 172 -26.02 16.98 -7.74
CA SER A 172 -26.40 15.93 -6.79
C SER A 172 -26.69 14.59 -7.48
N GLN A 173 -27.37 14.63 -8.63
CA GLN A 173 -27.64 13.45 -9.45
C GLN A 173 -26.37 12.85 -10.07
N ILE A 174 -25.50 13.67 -10.65
CA ILE A 174 -24.27 13.23 -11.34
C ILE A 174 -23.26 12.65 -10.35
N PHE A 175 -23.07 13.32 -9.23
CA PHE A 175 -22.07 12.94 -8.22
C PHE A 175 -22.63 11.95 -7.17
N ARG A 176 -23.91 11.61 -7.26
CA ARG A 176 -24.61 10.68 -6.36
C ARG A 176 -24.42 11.05 -4.88
N ARG A 177 -24.50 12.34 -4.60
CA ARG A 177 -24.33 12.95 -3.27
C ARG A 177 -25.36 14.05 -3.11
N ASP A 178 -25.89 14.23 -1.91
CA ASP A 178 -26.75 15.38 -1.60
C ASP A 178 -25.87 16.63 -1.50
N ILE A 179 -26.00 17.56 -2.45
CA ILE A 179 -25.23 18.80 -2.55
C ILE A 179 -26.20 19.96 -2.40
N ARG A 180 -26.12 20.66 -1.27
CA ARG A 180 -27.10 21.70 -0.90
C ARG A 180 -26.57 23.12 -1.02
N ALA A 181 -25.27 23.28 -1.18
CA ALA A 181 -24.63 24.58 -1.36
C ALA A 181 -23.50 24.48 -2.37
N SER A 182 -23.24 25.57 -3.09
CA SER A 182 -22.16 25.65 -4.08
C SER A 182 -20.77 25.43 -3.47
N SER A 183 -20.58 25.84 -2.21
CA SER A 183 -19.37 25.60 -1.40
C SER A 183 -19.10 24.13 -1.09
N GLU A 184 -20.09 23.26 -1.23
CA GLU A 184 -19.92 21.82 -1.02
C GLU A 184 -19.31 21.13 -2.24
N LEU A 185 -19.18 21.81 -3.38
CA LEU A 185 -18.53 21.26 -4.56
C LEU A 185 -17.01 21.25 -4.38
N THR A 186 -16.42 20.15 -4.80
CA THR A 186 -14.97 20.07 -4.94
C THR A 186 -14.53 20.78 -6.23
N GLN A 187 -13.27 21.19 -6.32
CA GLN A 187 -12.75 21.82 -7.53
C GLN A 187 -12.96 20.94 -8.77
N ALA A 188 -12.77 19.62 -8.65
CA ALA A 188 -12.99 18.69 -9.74
C ALA A 188 -14.48 18.57 -10.14
N GLU A 189 -15.39 18.57 -9.17
CA GLU A 189 -16.85 18.58 -9.40
C GLU A 189 -17.27 19.88 -10.10
N ALA A 190 -16.77 21.03 -9.64
CA ALA A 190 -17.05 22.34 -10.20
C ALA A 190 -16.54 22.48 -11.64
N VAL A 191 -15.34 22.00 -11.95
CA VAL A 191 -14.81 22.00 -13.34
C VAL A 191 -15.68 21.16 -14.28
N LYS A 192 -16.21 20.02 -13.81
CA LYS A 192 -17.15 19.21 -14.60
C LYS A 192 -18.48 19.94 -14.81
N ALA A 193 -19.05 20.51 -13.75
CA ALA A 193 -20.28 21.31 -13.82
C ALA A 193 -20.13 22.48 -14.81
N LEU A 194 -19.00 23.18 -14.75
CA LEU A 194 -18.63 24.25 -15.67
C LEU A 194 -18.55 23.76 -17.13
N GLY A 195 -17.96 22.58 -17.35
CA GLY A 195 -17.92 21.95 -18.68
C GLY A 195 -19.31 21.72 -19.28
N PHE A 196 -20.26 21.20 -18.48
CA PHE A 196 -21.64 21.00 -18.93
C PHE A 196 -22.33 22.32 -19.28
N LEU A 197 -22.13 23.37 -18.48
CA LEU A 197 -22.68 24.70 -18.75
C LEU A 197 -22.10 25.30 -20.03
N LYS A 198 -20.78 25.18 -20.26
CA LYS A 198 -20.12 25.63 -21.49
C LYS A 198 -20.66 24.91 -22.72
N GLN A 199 -20.87 23.59 -22.63
CA GLN A 199 -21.47 22.81 -23.71
C GLN A 199 -22.90 23.30 -24.03
N LYS A 200 -23.73 23.44 -22.99
CA LYS A 200 -25.13 23.90 -23.13
C LYS A 200 -25.23 25.31 -23.71
N ALA A 201 -24.34 26.21 -23.30
CA ALA A 201 -24.24 27.57 -23.86
C ALA A 201 -23.82 27.56 -25.34
N THR A 202 -22.97 26.62 -25.74
CA THR A 202 -22.56 26.45 -27.14
C THR A 202 -23.73 25.94 -27.97
N GLU A 203 -24.48 24.95 -27.48
CA GLU A 203 -25.66 24.40 -28.15
C GLU A 203 -26.78 25.46 -28.35
N GLN A 204 -27.02 26.32 -27.35
CA GLN A 204 -28.00 27.41 -27.48
C GLN A 204 -27.57 28.48 -28.51
N LYS A 205 -26.28 28.77 -28.62
CA LYS A 205 -25.76 29.72 -29.63
C LYS A 205 -25.83 29.18 -31.06
N VAL A 206 -25.83 27.86 -31.23
CA VAL A 206 -25.97 27.21 -32.55
C VAL A 206 -27.44 27.11 -32.97
N ALA A 207 -28.38 27.16 -32.02
CA ALA A 207 -29.82 27.07 -32.26
C ALA A 207 -30.53 28.43 -32.43
N ALA A 208 -29.82 29.55 -32.22
CA ALA A 208 -30.30 30.93 -32.38
C ALA A 208 -29.79 31.53 -33.70
#